data_AF-A0A354BLK9-F1
#
_entry.id   AF-A0A354BLK9-F1
#
_cell.length_a   1.000
_cell.length_b   1.000
_cell.length_c   1.000
_cell.angle_alpha   90.00
_cell.angle_beta   90.00
_cell.angle_gamma   90.00
#
_symmetry.space_group_name_H-M   'P 1'
#
loop_
_entity.id
_entity.type
_entity.pdbx_description
1 polymer ?
#
loop_
_entity_poly.entity_id
_entity_poly.type
_entity_poly.pdbx_seq_one_letter_code
_entity_poly.pdbx_strand_id
1 'polypeptide(L)'
;LLFRNTFLVAADILNESLHKGEPGELISHASRNVVVYYASDDLALRASKVSNLKNAEASRRLGHSGPEDMELTPKNVYAIDCDEVNTIYDPPKGHSYFRSGRTKGAPGVVFDHIFETMLTGRVFPSDEFRKSSILALPRSRRSS
;
A
#
# COMPACT_ATOMS: atom_id res chain seq x y z
N LEU A 1 5.51 2.31 -21.51
CA LEU A 1 5.47 2.37 -20.03
C LEU A 1 6.91 2.43 -19.53
N LEU A 2 7.23 3.40 -18.69
CA LEU A 2 8.57 3.66 -18.16
C LEU A 2 8.93 2.66 -17.05
N PHE A 3 7.96 2.29 -16.21
CA PHE A 3 8.15 1.38 -15.09
C PHE A 3 7.33 0.11 -15.26
N ARG A 4 7.90 -1.04 -14.89
CA ARG A 4 7.13 -2.29 -14.82
C ARG A 4 6.20 -2.28 -13.61
N ASN A 5 6.68 -1.82 -12.46
CA ASN A 5 5.90 -1.71 -11.23
C ASN A 5 6.24 -0.38 -10.55
N THR A 6 5.23 0.30 -10.03
CA THR A 6 5.36 1.39 -9.06
C THR A 6 4.68 0.95 -7.77
N PHE A 7 5.41 1.03 -6.65
CA PHE A 7 4.93 0.63 -5.34
C PHE A 7 4.73 1.88 -4.47
N LEU A 8 3.48 2.19 -4.15
CA LEU A 8 3.08 3.28 -3.27
C LEU A 8 2.82 2.69 -1.89
N VAL A 9 3.88 2.64 -1.07
CA VAL A 9 3.84 2.03 0.26
C VAL A 9 3.69 3.11 1.32
N ALA A 10 2.63 3.04 2.13
CA ALA A 10 2.33 4.07 3.14
C ALA A 10 2.39 5.50 2.55
N ALA A 11 1.89 5.67 1.31
CA ALA A 11 2.05 6.89 0.55
C ALA A 11 1.33 8.09 1.18
N ASP A 12 2.09 9.15 1.45
CA ASP A 12 1.60 10.37 2.08
C ASP A 12 1.08 11.39 1.04
N ILE A 13 0.06 10.98 0.27
CA ILE A 13 -0.69 11.79 -0.70
C ILE A 13 -2.19 11.63 -0.49
N LEU A 14 -3.02 12.46 -1.12
CA LEU A 14 -4.47 12.33 -1.05
C LEU A 14 -4.94 11.00 -1.65
N ASN A 15 -5.98 10.39 -1.09
CA ASN A 15 -6.40 9.06 -1.52
C ASN A 15 -7.24 9.05 -2.81
N GLU A 16 -7.71 10.22 -3.25
CA GLU A 16 -8.25 10.47 -4.58
C GLU A 16 -7.15 10.71 -5.64
N SER A 17 -5.87 10.92 -5.26
CA SER A 17 -4.83 11.34 -6.22
C SER A 17 -4.63 10.39 -7.41
N LEU A 18 -4.98 9.10 -7.30
CA LEU A 18 -4.87 8.13 -8.40
C LEU A 18 -6.15 8.00 -9.25
N HIS A 19 -7.21 8.76 -8.95
CA HIS A 19 -8.43 8.78 -9.74
C HIS A 19 -8.19 9.37 -11.13
N LYS A 20 -9.03 8.99 -12.10
CA LYS A 20 -8.98 9.57 -13.44
C LYS A 20 -9.26 11.08 -13.37
N GLY A 21 -8.40 11.86 -14.00
CA GLY A 21 -8.42 13.32 -13.97
C GLY A 21 -7.59 13.95 -12.85
N GLU A 22 -7.13 13.16 -11.87
CA GLU A 22 -6.33 13.66 -10.75
C GLU A 22 -4.82 13.64 -11.05
N PRO A 23 -4.01 14.50 -10.39
CA PRO A 23 -2.59 14.65 -10.72
C PRO A 23 -1.76 13.35 -10.65
N GLY A 24 -2.11 12.44 -9.73
CA GLY A 24 -1.42 11.17 -9.55
C GLY A 24 -1.79 10.11 -10.60
N GLU A 25 -2.82 10.33 -11.43
CA GLU A 25 -3.19 9.42 -12.52
C GLU A 25 -2.00 9.14 -13.45
N LEU A 26 -1.12 10.13 -13.65
CA LEU A 26 0.08 10.02 -14.49
C LEU A 26 1.04 8.91 -14.05
N ILE A 27 1.04 8.51 -12.77
CA ILE A 27 1.80 7.37 -12.27
C ILE A 27 1.31 6.08 -12.96
N SER A 28 0.00 5.94 -13.14
CA SER A 28 -0.65 4.82 -13.83
C SER A 28 -0.35 4.81 -15.32
N HIS A 29 -0.18 5.99 -15.94
CA HIS A 29 0.25 6.11 -17.34
C HIS A 29 1.74 5.79 -17.55
N ALA A 30 2.57 6.02 -16.53
CA ALA A 30 4.00 5.71 -16.58
C ALA A 30 4.32 4.24 -16.25
N SER A 31 3.40 3.52 -15.60
CA SER A 31 3.66 2.21 -14.99
C SER A 31 2.78 1.09 -15.57
N ARG A 32 3.30 -0.14 -15.67
CA ARG A 32 2.44 -1.30 -15.97
C ARG A 32 1.54 -1.67 -14.81
N ASN A 33 2.09 -1.71 -13.60
CA ASN A 33 1.32 -1.94 -12.38
C ASN A 33 1.58 -0.79 -11.39
N VAL A 34 0.54 -0.26 -10.76
CA VAL A 34 0.63 0.65 -9.61
C VAL A 34 0.02 -0.07 -8.42
N VAL A 35 0.82 -0.35 -7.40
CA VAL A 35 0.38 -1.11 -6.22
C VAL A 35 0.43 -0.20 -5.00
N VAL A 36 -0.74 0.02 -4.40
CA VAL A 36 -0.90 0.81 -3.18
C VAL A 36 -0.94 -0.15 -2.00
N TYR A 37 -0.01 0.01 -1.06
CA TYR A 37 -0.07 -0.67 0.24
C TYR A 37 -0.50 0.34 1.29
N TYR A 38 -1.57 0.02 2.00
CA TYR A 38 -2.16 0.90 2.99
C TYR A 38 -2.46 0.17 4.30
N ALA A 39 -2.49 0.92 5.40
CA ALA A 39 -2.92 0.42 6.69
C ALA A 39 -3.69 1.51 7.48
N SER A 40 -4.90 1.20 7.92
CA SER A 40 -5.81 2.07 8.66
C SER A 40 -5.38 2.34 10.10
N ASP A 41 -4.50 1.51 10.64
CA ASP A 41 -3.88 1.66 11.96
C ASP A 41 -2.49 2.32 11.90
N ASP A 42 -2.04 2.81 10.73
CA ASP A 42 -0.79 3.59 10.61
C ASP A 42 -0.91 4.92 11.39
N LEU A 43 -0.42 4.89 12.64
CA LEU A 43 -0.44 6.01 13.55
C LEU A 43 0.51 7.14 13.13
N ALA A 44 1.55 6.83 12.34
CA ALA A 44 2.49 7.84 11.87
C ALA A 44 1.86 8.75 10.81
N LEU A 45 1.08 8.18 9.89
CA LEU A 45 0.28 8.95 8.93
C LEU A 45 -0.87 9.71 9.59
N ARG A 46 -1.37 9.24 10.74
CA ARG A 46 -2.31 10.03 11.57
C ARG A 46 -1.62 11.23 12.22
N ALA A 47 -0.39 11.06 12.71
CA ALA A 47 0.36 12.12 13.38
C ALA A 47 0.76 13.27 12.43
N SER A 48 1.12 12.96 11.17
CA SER A 48 1.46 13.99 10.17
C SER A 48 0.28 14.92 9.82
N LYS A 49 -0.97 14.50 10.08
CA LYS A 49 -2.16 15.34 9.94
C LYS A 49 -2.31 16.38 11.05
N VAL A 50 -1.89 16.07 12.27
CA VAL A 50 -2.06 16.98 13.42
C VAL A 50 -1.22 18.24 13.24
N SER A 51 -0.08 18.16 12.54
CA SER A 51 0.72 19.34 12.18
C SER A 51 0.09 20.21 11.08
N ASN A 52 -0.81 19.68 10.25
CA ASN A 52 -1.46 20.39 9.14
C ASN A 52 -2.86 20.94 9.47
N LEU A 53 -3.27 20.91 10.74
CA LEU A 53 -4.56 21.43 11.24
C LEU A 53 -4.84 22.90 10.88
N LYS A 54 -3.85 23.67 10.40
CA LYS A 54 -4.05 25.03 9.88
C LYS A 54 -4.78 25.09 8.53
N ASN A 55 -4.82 24.01 7.75
CA ASN A 55 -5.39 24.01 6.39
C ASN A 55 -6.64 23.13 6.20
N ALA A 56 -7.17 22.51 7.26
CA ALA A 56 -8.43 21.75 7.24
C ALA A 56 -8.59 20.79 6.03
N GLU A 57 -7.54 20.05 5.67
CA GLU A 57 -7.66 18.96 4.70
C GLU A 57 -8.34 17.77 5.37
N ALA A 58 -9.66 17.70 5.24
CA ALA A 58 -10.49 16.57 5.66
C ALA A 58 -10.26 15.31 4.81
N SER A 59 -9.35 15.35 3.82
CA SER A 59 -9.05 14.26 2.89
C SER A 59 -8.22 13.15 3.55
N ARG A 60 -8.49 11.90 3.14
CA ARG A 60 -7.78 10.73 3.65
C ARG A 60 -6.46 10.55 2.89
N ARG A 61 -5.46 9.94 3.54
CA ARG A 61 -4.16 9.68 2.88
C ARG A 61 -4.18 8.32 2.23
N LEU A 62 -3.63 8.23 1.04
CA LEU A 62 -3.60 7.01 0.24
C LEU A 62 -2.97 5.84 1.00
N GLY A 63 -1.89 6.09 1.75
CA GLY A 63 -1.23 5.09 2.59
C GLY A 63 -2.01 4.65 3.83
N HIS A 64 -3.07 5.36 4.20
CA HIS A 64 -3.90 5.05 5.37
C HIS A 64 -5.19 4.33 4.99
N SER A 65 -5.85 4.75 3.89
CA SER A 65 -7.15 4.19 3.49
C SER A 65 -7.14 3.40 2.19
N GLY A 66 -6.03 3.39 1.45
CA GLY A 66 -6.04 3.02 0.04
C GLY A 66 -6.82 4.05 -0.79
N PRO A 67 -6.98 3.83 -2.11
CA PRO A 67 -7.76 4.72 -2.96
C PRO A 67 -9.19 4.92 -2.45
N GLU A 68 -9.72 6.15 -2.49
CA GLU A 68 -11.07 6.47 -1.98
C GLU A 68 -12.17 5.63 -2.67
N ASP A 69 -12.02 5.48 -3.99
CA ASP A 69 -12.89 4.65 -4.84
C ASP A 69 -12.02 3.94 -5.88
N MET A 70 -12.06 2.61 -5.90
CA MET A 70 -11.29 1.78 -6.82
C MET A 70 -11.83 1.79 -8.26
N GLU A 71 -13.10 2.13 -8.48
CA GLU A 71 -13.70 2.22 -9.82
C GLU A 71 -13.27 3.49 -10.57
N LEU A 72 -12.95 4.55 -9.81
CA LEU A 72 -12.42 5.79 -10.35
C LEU A 72 -10.92 5.72 -10.68
N THR A 73 -10.21 4.69 -10.20
CA THR A 73 -8.80 4.47 -10.57
C THR A 73 -8.63 3.87 -11.97
N PRO A 74 -7.47 4.09 -12.63
CA PRO A 74 -7.05 3.30 -13.78
C PRO A 74 -7.03 1.79 -13.48
N LYS A 75 -7.22 0.96 -14.52
CA LYS A 75 -7.38 -0.50 -14.37
C LYS A 75 -6.13 -1.19 -13.79
N ASN A 76 -4.97 -0.59 -13.92
CA ASN A 76 -3.69 -1.09 -13.45
C ASN A 76 -3.31 -0.62 -12.03
N VAL A 77 -4.26 -0.03 -11.30
CA VAL A 77 -4.10 0.29 -9.87
C VAL A 77 -4.63 -0.88 -9.03
N TYR A 78 -3.80 -1.32 -8.08
CA TYR A 78 -4.09 -2.41 -7.16
C TYR A 78 -3.97 -1.90 -5.72
N ALA A 79 -4.86 -2.35 -4.83
CA ALA A 79 -4.89 -1.94 -3.44
C ALA A 79 -4.66 -3.13 -2.50
N ILE A 80 -3.66 -3.01 -1.62
CA ILE A 80 -3.23 -4.05 -0.71
C ILE A 80 -3.41 -3.56 0.73
N ASP A 81 -4.39 -4.14 1.41
CA ASP A 81 -4.67 -3.89 2.82
C ASP A 81 -3.62 -4.59 3.68
N CYS A 82 -2.93 -3.83 4.53
CA CYS A 82 -1.85 -4.31 5.38
C CYS A 82 -2.19 -4.24 6.88
N ASP A 83 -3.45 -3.99 7.25
CA ASP A 83 -3.87 -3.84 8.66
C ASP A 83 -3.44 -5.03 9.52
N GLU A 84 -3.61 -6.25 9.01
CA GLU A 84 -3.28 -7.48 9.75
C GLU A 84 -1.78 -7.64 10.05
N VAL A 85 -0.90 -6.88 9.39
CA VAL A 85 0.55 -7.04 9.52
C VAL A 85 1.27 -5.77 9.93
N ASN A 86 0.59 -4.63 9.88
CA ASN A 86 1.17 -3.32 10.13
C ASN A 86 1.80 -3.22 11.52
N THR A 87 0.99 -3.40 12.55
CA THR A 87 1.39 -3.31 13.96
C THR A 87 2.21 -4.50 14.45
N ILE A 88 2.24 -5.60 13.69
CA ILE A 88 3.02 -6.79 14.03
C ILE A 88 4.53 -6.54 13.89
N TYR A 89 4.94 -5.77 12.87
CA TYR A 89 6.37 -5.57 12.58
C TYR A 89 6.94 -4.30 13.21
N ASP A 90 6.12 -3.32 13.56
CA ASP A 90 6.56 -2.03 14.11
C ASP A 90 5.63 -1.53 15.24
N PRO A 91 5.47 -2.27 16.35
CA PRO A 91 4.66 -1.80 17.46
C PRO A 91 5.35 -0.65 18.23
N PRO A 92 4.65 0.43 18.61
CA PRO A 92 3.23 0.73 18.36
C PRO A 92 2.99 1.56 17.07
N LYS A 93 4.02 1.91 16.31
CA LYS A 93 3.98 2.96 15.29
C LYS A 93 3.30 2.54 13.97
N GLY A 94 3.48 1.30 13.55
CA GLY A 94 2.85 0.75 12.34
C GLY A 94 3.15 1.55 11.08
N HIS A 95 4.43 1.84 10.78
CA HIS A 95 4.81 2.61 9.58
C HIS A 95 5.97 1.97 8.79
N SER A 96 6.71 1.03 9.39
CA SER A 96 7.85 0.34 8.77
C SER A 96 7.53 -1.09 8.33
N TYR A 97 6.25 -1.45 8.21
CA TYR A 97 5.76 -2.82 7.98
C TYR A 97 6.21 -3.47 6.65
N PHE A 98 6.77 -2.67 5.75
CA PHE A 98 7.32 -3.11 4.47
C PHE A 98 8.81 -3.48 4.52
N ARG A 99 9.50 -3.30 5.66
CA ARG A 99 10.95 -3.51 5.76
C ARG A 99 11.36 -4.91 6.17
N SER A 100 10.92 -5.37 7.34
CA SER A 100 11.35 -6.63 7.95
C SER A 100 10.19 -7.31 8.66
N GLY A 101 10.26 -8.64 8.76
CA GLY A 101 9.34 -9.45 9.54
C GLY A 101 9.64 -9.37 11.04
N ARG A 102 9.00 -10.25 11.83
CA ARG A 102 9.22 -10.35 13.28
C ARG A 102 10.67 -10.65 13.65
N THR A 103 11.32 -11.50 12.86
CA THR A 103 12.70 -11.94 13.10
C THR A 103 13.67 -11.05 12.34
N LYS A 104 14.71 -10.58 13.02
CA LYS A 104 15.79 -9.80 12.39
C LYS A 104 16.38 -10.57 11.21
N GLY A 105 16.45 -9.92 10.05
CA GLY A 105 16.96 -10.52 8.80
C GLY A 105 15.94 -11.35 8.03
N ALA A 106 14.74 -11.59 8.57
CA ALA A 106 13.64 -12.19 7.82
C ALA A 106 12.79 -11.09 7.14
N PRO A 107 12.36 -11.29 5.88
CA PRO A 107 11.45 -10.37 5.22
C PRO A 107 10.05 -10.43 5.83
N GLY A 108 9.35 -9.29 5.80
CA GLY A 108 7.93 -9.22 6.13
C GLY A 108 7.08 -9.64 4.93
N VAL A 109 5.81 -9.97 5.15
CA VAL A 109 4.94 -10.42 4.04
C VAL A 109 4.72 -9.37 2.96
N VAL A 110 4.77 -8.08 3.32
CA VAL A 110 4.67 -6.99 2.34
C VAL A 110 5.91 -6.94 1.46
N PHE A 111 7.09 -7.15 2.05
CA PHE A 111 8.34 -7.28 1.29
C PHE A 111 8.28 -8.50 0.36
N ASP A 112 7.84 -9.66 0.87
CA ASP A 112 7.70 -10.88 0.07
C ASP A 112 6.78 -10.63 -1.14
N HIS A 113 5.64 -9.96 -0.94
CA HIS A 113 4.71 -9.63 -2.02
C HIS A 113 5.30 -8.64 -3.05
N ILE A 114 6.02 -7.61 -2.60
CA ILE A 114 6.75 -6.69 -3.50
C ILE A 114 7.77 -7.48 -4.33
N PHE A 115 8.55 -8.34 -3.68
CA PHE A 115 9.60 -9.11 -4.32
C PHE A 115 9.05 -10.07 -5.39
N GLU A 116 8.00 -10.83 -5.06
CA GLU A 116 7.30 -11.69 -6.02
C GLU A 116 6.70 -10.89 -7.19
N THR A 117 6.15 -9.70 -6.93
CA THR A 117 5.64 -8.81 -7.98
C THR A 117 6.75 -8.30 -8.90
N MET A 118 7.96 -8.08 -8.38
CA MET A 118 9.12 -7.72 -9.21
C MET A 118 9.57 -8.88 -10.10
N LEU A 119 9.65 -10.10 -9.54
CA LEU A 119 10.09 -11.29 -10.28
C LEU A 119 9.09 -11.65 -11.39
N THR A 120 7.80 -11.73 -11.05
CA THR A 120 6.76 -12.19 -11.97
C THR A 120 6.22 -11.07 -12.86
N GLY A 121 6.28 -9.81 -12.39
CA GLY A 121 5.59 -8.67 -13.00
C GLY A 121 4.07 -8.73 -12.89
N ARG A 122 3.54 -9.57 -12.01
CA ARG A 122 2.11 -9.74 -11.74
C ARG A 122 1.85 -9.43 -10.27
N VAL A 123 0.83 -8.64 -9.99
CA VAL A 123 0.41 -8.35 -8.61
C VAL A 123 -0.32 -9.55 -8.02
N PHE A 124 -1.22 -10.16 -8.79
CA PHE A 124 -1.92 -11.39 -8.43
C PHE A 124 -1.76 -12.42 -9.54
N PRO A 125 -0.71 -13.27 -9.50
CA PRO A 125 -0.43 -14.22 -10.58
C PRO A 125 -1.56 -15.24 -10.82
N SER A 126 -2.32 -15.57 -9.78
CA SER A 126 -3.39 -16.57 -9.80
C SER A 126 -4.79 -16.00 -10.10
N ASP A 127 -4.93 -14.68 -10.20
CA ASP A 127 -6.22 -14.02 -10.41
C ASP A 127 -6.01 -12.68 -11.15
N GLU A 128 -6.28 -12.68 -12.45
CA GLU A 128 -6.05 -11.53 -13.32
C GLU A 128 -7.04 -10.38 -13.14
N PHE A 129 -8.23 -10.65 -12.58
CA PHE A 129 -9.29 -9.66 -12.40
C PHE A 129 -9.25 -9.00 -11.03
N ARG A 130 -8.51 -9.58 -10.10
CA ARG A 130 -8.36 -9.05 -8.75
C ARG A 130 -7.69 -7.67 -8.75
N LYS A 131 -8.34 -6.69 -8.12
CA LYS A 131 -7.78 -5.35 -7.89
C LYS A 131 -7.42 -5.08 -6.43
N SER A 132 -7.85 -5.92 -5.50
CA SER A 132 -7.53 -5.74 -4.09
C SER A 132 -7.31 -7.03 -3.32
N SER A 133 -6.50 -6.97 -2.27
CA SER A 133 -6.25 -8.08 -1.35
C SER A 133 -5.93 -7.58 0.05
N ILE A 134 -6.24 -8.40 1.05
CA ILE A 134 -5.68 -8.28 2.40
C ILE A 134 -4.41 -9.12 2.46
N LEU A 135 -3.32 -8.56 2.97
CA LEU A 135 -2.11 -9.30 3.31
C LEU A 135 -2.13 -9.68 4.79
N ALA A 136 -2.12 -10.98 5.03
CA ALA A 136 -2.10 -11.58 6.34
C ALA A 136 -0.82 -12.38 6.55
N LEU A 137 -0.43 -12.59 7.80
CA LEU A 137 0.62 -13.56 8.12
C LEU A 137 0.18 -14.97 7.71
N PRO A 138 1.03 -15.73 6.97
CA PRO A 138 0.83 -17.16 6.76
C PRO A 138 0.65 -17.86 8.10
N ARG A 139 -0.22 -18.88 8.16
CA ARG A 139 -0.44 -19.66 9.38
C ARG A 139 0.86 -20.18 10.00
N SER A 140 1.84 -20.55 9.17
CA SER A 140 3.16 -21.01 9.60
C SER A 140 4.01 -19.96 10.33
N ARG A 141 3.74 -18.66 10.13
CA ARG A 141 4.49 -17.54 10.74
C ARG A 141 3.74 -16.87 11.90
N ARG A 142 2.55 -17.35 12.28
CA ARG A 142 1.74 -16.75 13.37
C ARG A 142 2.19 -17.18 14.77
N SER A 143 2.73 -18.38 14.92
CA SER A 143 3.10 -19.02 16.19
C SER A 143 4.56 -18.82 16.63
N SER A 144 5.34 -18.07 15.84
CA SER A 144 6.76 -17.75 16.09
C SER A 144 6.95 -16.33 16.59
#